data_AF-A0A7W1V8A6-F1
#
_entry.id   AF-A0A7W1V8A6-F1
#
_cell.length_a   1.000
_cell.length_b   1.000
_cell.length_c   1.000
_cell.angle_alpha   90.00
_cell.angle_beta   90.00
_cell.angle_gamma   90.00
#
_symmetry.space_group_name_H-M   'P 1'
#
loop_
_entity.id
_entity.type
_entity.pdbx_description
1 polymer ?
#
loop_
_entity_poly.entity_id
_entity_poly.type
_entity_poly.pdbx_seq_one_letter_code
_entity_poly.pdbx_strand_id
1 'polypeptide(L)'
;MGDQSRSQAIVYNLNLNVGGNNIASDVVAVSSQCTCKASGPTCEGGPFANLRINGMVVAITGQPNQTVNLPGGGTVIINEQFLSVSGNSASITINGLHVIIPGVADVIISSTHSDINCGILQSPEQESLEQ
;
A
#
# COMPACT_ATOMS: atom_id res chain seq x y z
N MET A 1 10.93 11.60 19.91
CA MET A 1 10.64 11.41 18.47
C MET A 1 9.71 10.21 18.35
N GLY A 2 8.72 10.26 17.47
CA GLY A 2 7.93 9.06 17.15
C GLY A 2 8.81 8.08 16.37
N ASP A 3 8.80 6.81 16.75
CA ASP A 3 9.54 5.74 16.09
C ASP A 3 8.65 4.94 15.13
N GLN A 4 7.38 5.32 14.98
CA GLN A 4 6.39 4.62 14.16
C GLN A 4 5.40 5.60 13.49
N SER A 5 4.96 5.25 12.28
CA SER A 5 3.89 5.89 11.53
C SER A 5 3.00 4.81 10.93
N ARG A 6 1.68 4.98 10.95
CA ARG A 6 0.72 3.97 10.49
C ARG A 6 -0.51 4.61 9.87
N SER A 7 -0.98 4.02 8.78
CA SER A 7 -2.19 4.45 8.07
C SER A 7 -3.09 3.27 7.71
N GLN A 8 -4.39 3.51 7.71
CA GLN A 8 -5.41 2.52 7.32
C GLN A 8 -6.50 3.17 6.48
N ALA A 9 -6.97 2.44 5.47
CA ALA A 9 -8.12 2.80 4.66
C ALA A 9 -9.01 1.56 4.47
N ILE A 10 -10.33 1.75 4.52
CA ILE A 10 -11.29 0.66 4.40
C ILE A 10 -12.49 1.13 3.58
N VAL A 11 -12.87 0.33 2.59
CA VAL A 11 -14.14 0.47 1.86
C VAL A 11 -14.94 -0.80 2.06
N TYR A 12 -16.21 -0.68 2.44
CA TYR A 12 -17.15 -1.80 2.54
C TYR A 12 -18.09 -1.84 1.35
N ASN A 13 -18.51 -3.05 0.96
CA ASN A 13 -19.50 -3.31 -0.07
C ASN A 13 -19.20 -2.58 -1.39
N LEU A 14 -17.97 -2.73 -1.88
CA LEU A 14 -17.57 -2.22 -3.19
C LEU A 14 -18.37 -2.93 -4.29
N ASN A 15 -18.98 -2.15 -5.18
CA ASN A 15 -19.57 -2.63 -6.42
C ASN A 15 -19.34 -1.58 -7.52
N LEU A 16 -18.20 -1.68 -8.19
CA LEU A 16 -17.77 -0.77 -9.24
C LEU A 16 -18.08 -1.40 -10.61
N ASN A 17 -18.84 -0.68 -11.44
CA ASN A 17 -19.10 -1.07 -12.83
C ASN A 17 -18.40 -0.07 -13.76
N VAL A 18 -17.37 -0.52 -14.48
CA VAL A 18 -16.54 0.35 -15.31
C VAL A 18 -16.01 -0.41 -16.53
N GLY A 19 -16.09 0.20 -17.72
CA GLY A 19 -15.58 -0.41 -18.94
C GLY A 19 -16.17 -1.79 -19.27
N GLY A 20 -17.43 -2.03 -18.90
CA GLY A 20 -18.09 -3.35 -19.06
C GLY A 20 -17.66 -4.42 -18.04
N ASN A 21 -16.81 -4.06 -17.07
CA ASN A 21 -16.36 -4.94 -16.00
C ASN A 21 -17.03 -4.59 -14.67
N ASN A 22 -17.39 -5.60 -13.90
CA ASN A 22 -17.85 -5.48 -12.53
C ASN A 22 -16.71 -5.88 -11.57
N ILE A 23 -16.32 -4.97 -10.69
CA ILE A 23 -15.33 -5.16 -9.63
C ILE A 23 -16.06 -5.02 -8.30
N ALA A 24 -16.24 -6.14 -7.60
CA ALA A 24 -16.98 -6.20 -6.35
C ALA A 24 -16.14 -6.75 -5.21
N SER A 25 -16.36 -6.27 -3.99
CA SER A 25 -15.73 -6.80 -2.78
C SER A 25 -16.54 -6.46 -1.54
N ASP A 26 -16.66 -7.40 -0.60
CA ASP A 26 -17.33 -7.14 0.68
C ASP A 26 -16.56 -6.08 1.49
N VAL A 27 -15.23 -6.15 1.41
CA VAL A 27 -14.32 -5.20 2.05
C VAL A 27 -13.06 -5.05 1.21
N VAL A 28 -12.54 -3.84 1.13
CA VAL A 28 -11.17 -3.55 0.68
C VAL A 28 -10.53 -2.75 1.80
N ALA A 29 -9.78 -3.44 2.65
CA ALA A 29 -9.02 -2.84 3.73
C ALA A 29 -7.55 -2.80 3.35
N VAL A 30 -6.85 -1.73 3.70
CA VAL A 30 -5.42 -1.58 3.47
C VAL A 30 -4.80 -0.99 4.72
N SER A 31 -3.63 -1.48 5.09
CA SER A 31 -2.81 -0.86 6.13
C SER A 31 -1.36 -0.73 5.67
N SER A 32 -0.74 0.39 6.02
CA SER A 32 0.69 0.60 5.93
C SER A 32 1.26 1.04 7.27
N GLN A 33 2.52 0.70 7.51
CA GLN A 33 3.27 1.10 8.69
C GLN A 33 4.73 1.35 8.32
N CYS A 34 5.34 2.37 8.93
CA CYS A 34 6.77 2.61 8.92
C CYS A 34 7.29 2.68 10.34
N THR A 35 8.47 2.12 10.60
CA THR A 35 9.08 2.00 11.93
C THR A 35 10.58 2.25 11.87
N CYS A 36 11.11 2.96 12.85
CA CYS A 36 12.54 3.10 13.08
C CYS A 36 13.08 1.86 13.79
N LYS A 37 13.97 1.13 13.13
CA LYS A 37 14.69 -0.01 13.72
C LYS A 37 16.17 0.37 13.88
N ALA A 38 16.90 -0.40 14.67
CA ALA A 38 18.36 -0.24 14.79
C ALA A 38 19.07 -0.38 13.43
N SER A 39 18.50 -1.16 12.51
CA SER A 39 18.98 -1.33 11.13
C SER A 39 18.57 -0.21 10.17
N GLY A 40 17.87 0.82 10.64
CA GLY A 40 17.31 1.91 9.83
C GLY A 40 15.78 1.91 9.73
N PRO A 41 15.20 2.85 8.96
CA PRO A 41 13.76 2.93 8.75
C PRO A 41 13.27 1.73 7.91
N THR A 42 12.15 1.14 8.28
CA THR A 42 11.49 0.08 7.51
C THR A 42 10.01 0.37 7.36
N CYS A 43 9.43 0.08 6.20
CA CYS A 43 7.99 0.17 5.99
C CYS A 43 7.43 -1.15 5.45
N GLU A 44 6.19 -1.45 5.83
CA GLU A 44 5.48 -2.67 5.45
C GLU A 44 3.97 -2.44 5.42
N GLY A 45 3.24 -3.39 4.85
CA GLY A 45 1.79 -3.33 4.77
C GLY A 45 1.23 -4.18 3.65
N GLY A 46 -0.07 -4.05 3.44
CA GLY A 46 -0.78 -4.73 2.37
C GLY A 46 -2.30 -4.63 2.51
N PRO A 47 -3.05 -5.09 1.49
CA PRO A 47 -4.49 -5.15 1.51
C PRO A 47 -5.01 -6.45 2.10
N PHE A 48 -6.26 -6.38 2.54
CA PHE A 48 -7.17 -7.49 2.72
C PHE A 48 -8.43 -7.20 1.93
N ALA A 49 -8.82 -8.09 1.02
CA ALA A 49 -10.04 -7.95 0.25
C ALA A 49 -10.64 -9.30 -0.15
N ASN A 50 -11.97 -9.34 -0.28
CA ASN A 50 -12.74 -10.47 -0.80
C ASN A 50 -13.18 -10.17 -2.23
N LEU A 51 -12.21 -10.14 -3.15
CA LEU A 51 -12.42 -9.61 -4.49
C LEU A 51 -13.15 -10.59 -5.42
N ARG A 52 -14.15 -10.07 -6.12
CA ARG A 52 -14.81 -10.71 -7.25
C ARG A 52 -14.73 -9.81 -8.47
N ILE A 53 -14.34 -10.37 -9.60
CA ILE A 53 -14.32 -9.69 -10.89
C ILE A 53 -15.23 -10.44 -11.83
N ASN A 54 -16.23 -9.75 -12.39
CA ASN A 54 -17.25 -10.32 -13.28
C ASN A 54 -17.90 -11.59 -12.69
N GLY A 55 -18.14 -11.58 -11.38
CA GLY A 55 -18.74 -12.69 -10.64
C GLY A 55 -17.77 -13.79 -10.20
N MET A 56 -16.53 -13.83 -10.72
CA MET A 56 -15.51 -14.82 -10.37
C MET A 56 -14.66 -14.36 -9.19
N VAL A 57 -14.40 -15.26 -8.23
CA VAL A 57 -13.53 -14.98 -7.09
C VAL A 57 -12.08 -14.86 -7.54
N VAL A 58 -11.38 -13.84 -7.05
CA VAL A 58 -9.95 -13.64 -7.28
C VAL A 58 -9.20 -13.92 -5.99
N ALA A 59 -8.27 -14.86 -6.03
CA ALA A 59 -7.39 -15.13 -4.90
C ALA A 59 -6.37 -13.99 -4.73
N ILE A 60 -6.30 -13.41 -3.53
CA ILE A 60 -5.26 -12.42 -3.19
C ILE A 60 -4.06 -13.17 -2.62
N THR A 61 -2.93 -13.09 -3.31
CA THR A 61 -1.72 -13.83 -2.92
C THR A 61 -0.94 -13.17 -1.79
N GLY A 62 -1.21 -11.88 -1.53
CA GLY A 62 -0.44 -11.04 -0.62
C GLY A 62 0.87 -10.53 -1.22
N GLN A 63 1.25 -10.97 -2.42
CA GLN A 63 2.42 -10.42 -3.12
C GLN A 63 2.16 -8.97 -3.55
N PRO A 64 3.17 -8.09 -3.50
CA PRO A 64 3.05 -6.75 -4.05
C PRO A 64 2.75 -6.77 -5.55
N ASN A 65 1.90 -5.85 -6.00
CA ASN A 65 1.60 -5.58 -7.41
C ASN A 65 1.02 -6.79 -8.17
N GLN A 66 0.18 -7.59 -7.50
CA GLN A 66 -0.52 -8.70 -8.15
C GLN A 66 -1.46 -8.15 -9.24
N THR A 67 -1.34 -8.64 -10.46
CA THR A 67 -2.11 -8.12 -11.60
C THR A 67 -3.16 -9.12 -12.09
N VAL A 68 -4.36 -8.63 -12.42
CA VAL A 68 -5.43 -9.38 -13.08
C VAL A 68 -5.87 -8.63 -14.34
N ASN A 69 -5.75 -9.29 -15.50
CA ASN A 69 -6.20 -8.72 -16.77
C ASN A 69 -7.72 -8.84 -16.91
N LEU A 70 -8.34 -7.80 -17.46
CA LEU A 70 -9.78 -7.72 -17.71
C LEU A 70 -10.08 -7.88 -19.21
N PRO A 71 -11.27 -8.39 -19.55
CA PRO A 71 -11.83 -8.25 -20.89
C PRO A 71 -11.79 -6.79 -21.37
N GLY A 72 -11.50 -6.59 -22.65
CA GLY A 72 -11.39 -5.25 -23.25
C GLY A 72 -10.04 -4.55 -23.01
N GLY A 73 -9.04 -5.25 -22.45
CA GLY A 73 -7.68 -4.72 -22.29
C GLY A 73 -7.47 -3.87 -21.03
N GLY A 74 -8.43 -3.88 -20.11
CA GLY A 74 -8.28 -3.29 -18.78
C GLY A 74 -7.46 -4.17 -17.84
N THR A 75 -7.10 -3.61 -16.69
CA THR A 75 -6.27 -4.28 -15.68
C THR A 75 -6.71 -3.89 -14.27
N VAL A 76 -6.64 -4.82 -13.33
CA VAL A 76 -6.71 -4.54 -11.89
C VAL A 76 -5.37 -4.91 -11.26
N ILE A 77 -4.73 -3.96 -10.61
CA ILE A 77 -3.54 -4.19 -9.79
C ILE A 77 -4.00 -4.23 -8.32
N ILE A 78 -3.69 -5.33 -7.64
CA ILE A 78 -4.02 -5.61 -6.25
C ILE A 78 -2.75 -5.47 -5.45
N ASN A 79 -2.84 -4.89 -4.25
CA ASN A 79 -1.67 -4.65 -3.39
C ASN A 79 -0.58 -3.85 -4.14
N GLU A 80 -0.97 -2.77 -4.82
CA GLU A 80 0.00 -1.96 -5.55
C GLU A 80 0.84 -1.18 -4.53
N GLN A 81 2.14 -1.47 -4.46
CA GLN A 81 3.03 -0.91 -3.44
C GLN A 81 4.12 -0.05 -4.10
N PHE A 82 4.27 1.16 -3.57
CA PHE A 82 5.36 2.08 -3.88
C PHE A 82 6.19 2.30 -2.61
N LEU A 83 7.22 1.48 -2.43
CA LEU A 83 8.16 1.57 -1.31
C LEU A 83 9.38 2.40 -1.70
N SER A 84 9.75 3.36 -0.85
CA SER A 84 10.98 4.15 -0.99
C SER A 84 11.74 4.18 0.32
N VAL A 85 13.04 3.92 0.27
CA VAL A 85 13.95 3.99 1.43
C VAL A 85 15.20 4.76 1.01
N SER A 86 15.53 5.82 1.74
CA SER A 86 16.69 6.67 1.47
C SER A 86 17.29 7.20 2.78
N GLY A 87 18.52 6.79 3.07
CA GLY A 87 19.22 7.14 4.30
C GLY A 87 18.39 6.80 5.55
N ASN A 88 18.07 7.83 6.31
CA ASN A 88 17.28 7.73 7.54
C ASN A 88 15.77 7.83 7.33
N SER A 89 15.29 7.95 6.09
CA SER A 89 13.87 8.06 5.77
C SER A 89 13.34 6.85 5.00
N ALA A 90 12.08 6.49 5.24
CA ALA A 90 11.35 5.53 4.43
C ALA A 90 9.90 5.97 4.27
N SER A 91 9.28 5.59 3.14
CA SER A 91 7.86 5.80 2.90
C SER A 91 7.28 4.64 2.11
N ILE A 92 6.00 4.39 2.29
CA ILE A 92 5.25 3.42 1.53
C ILE A 92 3.87 3.98 1.19
N THR A 93 3.49 3.88 -0.08
CA THR A 93 2.10 4.03 -0.52
C THR A 93 1.58 2.67 -0.94
N ILE A 94 0.39 2.31 -0.47
CA ILE A 94 -0.28 1.06 -0.86
C ILE A 94 -1.68 1.39 -1.35
N ASN A 95 -1.97 1.04 -2.60
CA ASN A 95 -3.32 1.02 -3.15
C ASN A 95 -3.87 -0.41 -3.04
N GLY A 96 -5.06 -0.54 -2.46
CA GLY A 96 -5.71 -1.83 -2.30
C GLY A 96 -6.08 -2.44 -3.64
N LEU A 97 -6.77 -1.64 -4.46
CA LEU A 97 -7.07 -1.93 -5.86
C LEU A 97 -6.76 -0.69 -6.71
N HIS A 98 -6.14 -0.90 -7.87
CA HIS A 98 -5.96 0.09 -8.92
C HIS A 98 -6.53 -0.48 -10.22
N VAL A 99 -7.67 0.07 -10.65
CA VAL A 99 -8.42 -0.37 -11.83
C VAL A 99 -8.13 0.59 -12.97
N ILE A 100 -7.50 0.07 -14.02
CA ILE A 100 -7.11 0.84 -15.22
C ILE A 100 -7.91 0.29 -16.39
N ILE A 101 -8.77 1.10 -16.98
CA ILE A 101 -9.45 0.82 -18.25
C ILE A 101 -9.02 1.89 -19.27
N PRO A 102 -8.13 1.55 -20.21
CA PRO A 102 -7.58 2.52 -21.16
C PRO A 102 -8.66 3.32 -21.90
N GLY A 103 -8.54 4.65 -21.87
CA GLY A 103 -9.49 5.58 -22.50
C GLY A 103 -10.85 5.70 -21.81
N VAL A 104 -11.06 5.02 -20.68
CA VAL A 104 -12.34 5.01 -19.95
C VAL A 104 -12.17 5.50 -18.52
N ALA A 105 -11.28 4.88 -17.74
CA ALA A 105 -11.13 5.19 -16.31
C ALA A 105 -9.78 4.75 -15.74
N ASP A 106 -9.37 5.46 -14.69
CA ASP A 106 -8.25 5.14 -13.81
C ASP A 106 -8.75 5.37 -12.38
N VAL A 107 -8.87 4.29 -11.60
CA VAL A 107 -9.56 4.30 -10.29
C VAL A 107 -8.72 3.61 -9.24
N ILE A 108 -8.41 4.33 -8.16
CA ILE A 108 -7.79 3.77 -6.95
C ILE A 108 -8.87 3.59 -5.88
N ILE A 109 -8.93 2.39 -5.30
CA ILE A 109 -9.82 2.05 -4.19
C ILE A 109 -8.97 1.68 -2.98
N SER A 110 -9.20 2.42 -1.88
CA SER A 110 -8.51 2.28 -0.60
C SER A 110 -6.99 2.48 -0.74
N SER A 111 -6.53 3.69 -0.42
CA SER A 111 -5.10 4.03 -0.47
C SER A 111 -4.60 4.40 0.92
N THR A 112 -3.38 3.97 1.24
CA THR A 112 -2.69 4.38 2.47
C THR A 112 -1.32 4.91 2.14
N HIS A 113 -0.86 5.86 2.94
CA HIS A 113 0.50 6.36 2.90
C HIS A 113 1.04 6.39 4.33
N SER A 114 2.24 5.86 4.52
CA SER A 114 3.00 6.02 5.76
C SER A 114 4.43 6.41 5.40
N ASP A 115 4.98 7.34 6.15
CA ASP A 115 6.38 7.76 6.03
C ASP A 115 7.00 7.93 7.41
N ILE A 116 8.32 7.86 7.45
CA ILE A 116 9.11 8.05 8.67
C ILE A 116 10.47 8.65 8.34
N ASN A 117 10.97 9.50 9.24
CA ASN A 117 12.35 9.93 9.26
C ASN A 117 12.94 9.62 10.64
N CYS A 118 13.89 8.69 10.67
CA CYS A 118 14.53 8.24 11.89
C CYS A 118 15.68 9.18 12.24
N GLY A 119 15.57 9.84 13.40
CA GLY A 119 16.73 10.50 13.98
C GLY A 119 17.90 9.52 14.07
N ILE A 120 19.12 10.02 13.86
CA ILE A 120 20.30 9.28 14.28
C ILE A 120 20.16 9.03 15.78
N LEU A 121 20.08 7.77 16.20
CA LEU A 121 20.37 7.43 17.58
C LEU A 121 21.84 7.83 17.79
N GLN A 122 22.07 9.01 18.36
CA GLN A 122 23.39 9.31 18.92
C GLN A 122 23.63 8.26 20.01
N SER A 123 24.58 7.36 19.75
CA SER A 123 25.23 6.64 20.85
C SER A 123 25.78 7.71 21.82
N PRO A 124 25.67 7.56 23.15
CA PRO A 124 26.21 8.52 24.12
C PRO A 124 27.75 8.64 24.12
N GLU A 125 28.45 8.27 23.04
CA GLU A 125 29.92 8.25 22.95
C GLU A 125 30.51 9.46 22.21
N GLN A 126 29.81 10.60 22.12
CA GLN A 126 30.38 11.83 21.52
C GLN A 126 30.34 13.08 22.41
N GLU A 127 30.04 12.94 23.72
CA GLU A 127 30.05 14.08 24.65
C GLU A 127 31.37 14.23 25.46
N SER A 128 32.47 13.59 25.03
CA SER A 128 33.75 13.60 25.79
C SER A 128 34.97 14.02 24.97
N LEU A 129 34.87 15.07 24.15
CA LEU A 129 36.06 15.76 23.61
C LEU A 129 35.87 17.29 23.58
N GLU A 130 35.50 17.86 24.73
CA GLU A 130 35.83 19.25 25.08
C GLU A 130 36.26 19.31 26.56
N GLN A 131 37.44 18.77 26.88
CA GLN A 131 38.32 19.21 27.97
C GLN A 131 39.78 19.00 27.56
#